data_AF-A0A084SNU0-F1
#
_entry.id   AF-A0A084SNU0-F1
#
_cell.length_a   1.000
_cell.length_b   1.000
_cell.length_c   1.000
_cell.angle_alpha   90.00
_cell.angle_beta   90.00
_cell.angle_gamma   90.00
#
_symmetry.space_group_name_H-M   'P 1'
#
loop_
_entity.id
_entity.type
_entity.pdbx_description
1 polymer ?
#
loop_
_entity_poly.entity_id
_entity_poly.type
_entity_poly.pdbx_seq_one_letter_code
_entity_poly.pdbx_strand_id
1 'polypeptide(L)'
;MESNRPRHHTGRRWAKLRSLESTLRFLEEQQEEPRVPHAANIIKNLHERLKQAEAGLEARRWRPRLPLDNCQFWELVHGVAADLMLLLPLDMLATEALSVEENFRRNIHEPVARATWLGHDEKSGPLCAAVRSVVALSQQVEGLKPEEELRLRHARQILRSALRQVLRHSDKHYLQLDLTMLIRSLSGTLLVLMFVLTLLTQLPAQFAGLILRNPIELPWKATTMSTLSLVLLGAGGAITANMLSERPVLVMRGPFWRQFVYYLFVKPSIGAVAAFLFYLLAVSQLFFSIETVPPSPGVLGALRDTAQLQPALRIVLGNNEALVCTYAILLIAVGFSAERLLSPIMDRVMNKLFITADRAEPSPGTPVPAPPPPKTPDPGTPPPVPLLSGEPLRST
;
A
#
# COMPACT_ATOMS: atom_id res chain seq x y z
N MET A 1 1.48 24.91 -25.47
CA MET A 1 2.34 24.11 -24.56
C MET A 1 1.48 23.55 -23.44
N GLU A 2 0.74 22.47 -23.72
CA GLU A 2 0.00 21.71 -22.72
C GLU A 2 0.90 20.58 -22.21
N SER A 3 1.45 20.76 -21.01
CA SER A 3 2.36 19.80 -20.39
C SER A 3 1.65 19.03 -19.27
N ASN A 4 1.35 17.78 -19.60
CA ASN A 4 1.57 16.57 -18.80
C ASN A 4 0.93 16.42 -17.41
N ARG A 5 -0.24 15.76 -17.44
CA ARG A 5 -0.73 14.65 -16.59
C ARG A 5 -0.28 14.66 -15.11
N PRO A 6 -1.28 14.87 -14.23
CA PRO A 6 -1.81 13.72 -13.49
C PRO A 6 -3.35 13.76 -13.43
N ARG A 7 -4.04 13.46 -14.54
CA ARG A 7 -5.53 13.44 -14.62
C ARG A 7 -6.18 12.08 -14.31
N HIS A 8 -5.45 10.97 -14.33
CA HIS A 8 -6.09 9.64 -14.28
C HIS A 8 -6.67 9.26 -12.90
N HIS A 9 -6.01 9.62 -11.79
CA HIS A 9 -6.49 9.24 -10.45
C HIS A 9 -7.67 10.09 -9.97
N THR A 10 -7.67 11.39 -10.26
CA THR A 10 -8.84 12.25 -10.02
C THR A 10 -9.99 11.83 -10.91
N GLY A 11 -9.73 11.47 -12.17
CA GLY A 11 -10.74 10.95 -13.10
C GLY A 11 -11.50 9.74 -12.54
N ARG A 12 -10.82 8.77 -11.91
CA ARG A 12 -11.48 7.61 -11.31
C ARG A 12 -12.39 7.99 -10.13
N ARG A 13 -11.96 8.93 -9.28
CA ARG A 13 -12.74 9.40 -8.13
C ARG A 13 -13.99 10.16 -8.59
N TRP A 14 -13.82 11.07 -9.54
CA TRP A 14 -14.92 11.80 -10.18
C TRP A 14 -15.88 10.86 -10.92
N ALA A 15 -15.37 9.85 -11.64
CA ALA A 15 -16.19 8.85 -12.30
C ALA A 15 -17.03 8.04 -11.28
N LYS A 16 -16.43 7.64 -10.15
CA LYS A 16 -17.17 6.92 -9.11
C LYS A 16 -18.24 7.81 -8.45
N LEU A 17 -17.91 9.07 -8.17
CA LEU A 17 -18.85 10.03 -7.60
C LEU A 17 -20.05 10.27 -8.54
N ARG A 18 -19.77 10.54 -9.83
CA ARG A 18 -20.81 10.72 -10.85
C ARG A 18 -21.65 9.46 -11.07
N SER A 19 -21.04 8.28 -11.03
CA SER A 19 -21.76 7.01 -11.12
C SER A 19 -22.75 6.84 -9.97
N LEU A 20 -22.33 7.10 -8.72
CA LEU A 20 -23.22 7.03 -7.56
C LEU A 20 -24.31 8.10 -7.62
N GLU A 21 -23.98 9.32 -8.04
CA GLU A 21 -24.93 10.40 -8.22
C GLU A 21 -25.99 10.05 -9.28
N SER A 22 -25.58 9.51 -10.43
CA SER A 22 -26.53 9.07 -11.47
C SER A 22 -27.45 7.95 -10.99
N THR A 23 -26.92 7.02 -10.19
CA THR A 23 -27.71 5.94 -9.59
C THR A 23 -28.72 6.49 -8.59
N LEU A 24 -28.31 7.47 -7.78
CA LEU A 24 -29.18 8.10 -6.79
C LEU A 24 -30.30 8.92 -7.45
N ARG A 25 -30.00 9.67 -8.51
CA ARG A 25 -31.01 10.40 -9.29
C ARG A 25 -32.03 9.45 -9.93
N PHE A 26 -31.56 8.34 -10.52
CA PHE A 26 -32.44 7.32 -11.07
C PHE A 26 -33.38 6.74 -9.99
N LEU A 27 -32.88 6.48 -8.78
CA LEU A 27 -33.70 5.99 -7.67
C LEU A 27 -34.68 7.04 -7.14
N GLU A 28 -34.33 8.32 -7.21
CA GLU A 28 -35.20 9.44 -6.85
C GLU A 28 -36.36 9.57 -7.83
N GLU A 29 -36.09 9.53 -9.15
CA GLU A 29 -37.09 9.54 -10.21
C GLU A 29 -38.06 8.35 -10.10
N GLN A 30 -37.56 7.17 -9.71
CA GLN A 30 -38.38 5.97 -9.47
C GLN A 30 -39.22 6.06 -8.17
N GLN A 31 -38.89 6.96 -7.24
CA GLN A 31 -39.58 7.12 -5.96
C GLN A 31 -40.60 8.28 -5.93
N GLU A 32 -40.81 9.00 -7.03
CA GLU A 32 -41.82 10.08 -7.10
C GLU A 32 -43.26 9.60 -6.83
N GLU A 33 -43.53 8.29 -6.80
CA GLU A 33 -44.78 7.77 -6.25
C GLU A 33 -44.75 7.74 -4.69
N PRO A 34 -45.62 8.51 -4.02
CA PRO A 34 -45.46 8.89 -2.62
C PRO A 34 -45.90 7.76 -1.69
N ARG A 35 -45.01 6.87 -1.26
CA ARG A 35 -45.40 5.83 -0.28
C ARG A 35 -44.50 5.65 0.94
N VAL A 36 -43.27 6.16 1.00
CA VAL A 36 -42.39 5.89 2.17
C VAL A 36 -41.54 7.12 2.58
N PRO A 37 -41.93 7.87 3.64
CA PRO A 37 -41.15 9.03 4.13
C PRO A 37 -39.74 8.67 4.62
N HIS A 38 -39.52 7.41 4.98
CA HIS A 38 -38.20 6.91 5.38
C HIS A 38 -37.19 6.90 4.22
N ALA A 39 -37.63 6.57 3.00
CA ALA A 39 -36.76 6.47 1.84
C ALA A 39 -36.27 7.86 1.37
N ALA A 40 -37.17 8.85 1.37
CA ALA A 40 -36.84 10.24 1.07
C ALA A 40 -35.76 10.82 2.01
N ASN A 41 -35.85 10.51 3.32
CA ASN A 41 -34.84 10.94 4.29
C ASN A 41 -33.46 10.29 4.03
N ILE A 42 -33.43 9.02 3.62
CA ILE A 42 -32.19 8.34 3.26
C ILE A 42 -31.58 8.97 2.01
N ILE A 43 -32.37 9.20 0.96
CA ILE A 43 -31.90 9.82 -0.30
C ILE A 43 -31.29 11.20 -0.02
N LYS A 44 -31.98 12.04 0.78
CA LYS A 44 -31.46 13.36 1.16
C LYS A 44 -30.10 13.26 1.86
N ASN A 45 -29.96 12.37 2.83
CA ASN A 45 -28.70 12.16 3.56
C ASN A 45 -27.59 11.65 2.61
N LEU A 46 -27.91 10.74 1.70
CA LEU A 46 -26.95 10.26 0.70
C LEU A 46 -26.47 11.38 -0.22
N HIS A 47 -27.37 12.26 -0.64
CA HIS A 47 -27.05 13.41 -1.48
C HIS A 47 -26.15 14.43 -0.74
N GLU A 48 -26.43 14.69 0.54
CA GLU A 48 -25.58 15.52 1.40
C GLU A 48 -24.16 14.95 1.54
N ARG A 49 -24.03 13.63 1.74
CA ARG A 49 -22.71 12.97 1.81
C ARG A 49 -21.96 13.00 0.48
N LEU A 50 -22.64 12.86 -0.65
CA LEU A 50 -22.02 13.01 -1.96
C LEU A 50 -21.53 14.44 -2.19
N LYS A 51 -22.32 15.45 -1.82
CA LYS A 51 -21.90 16.87 -1.86
C LYS A 51 -20.68 17.13 -0.96
N GLN A 52 -20.62 16.54 0.23
CA GLN A 52 -19.44 16.63 1.09
C GLN A 52 -18.20 15.99 0.44
N ALA A 53 -18.37 14.82 -0.20
CA ALA A 53 -17.28 14.16 -0.92
C ALA A 53 -16.81 14.97 -2.14
N GLU A 54 -17.73 15.62 -2.86
CA GLU A 54 -17.45 16.51 -3.99
C GLU A 54 -16.69 17.75 -3.54
N ALA A 55 -17.20 18.47 -2.54
CA ALA A 55 -16.52 19.63 -1.96
C ALA A 55 -15.11 19.27 -1.46
N GLY A 56 -14.96 18.09 -0.87
CA GLY A 56 -13.66 17.55 -0.46
C GLY A 56 -12.70 17.26 -1.63
N LEU A 57 -13.21 16.88 -2.81
CA LEU A 57 -12.41 16.73 -4.03
C LEU A 57 -12.05 18.08 -4.66
N GLU A 58 -12.97 19.04 -4.66
CA GLU A 58 -12.74 20.38 -5.20
C GLU A 58 -11.70 21.16 -4.39
N ALA A 59 -11.80 21.11 -3.06
CA ALA A 59 -10.81 21.72 -2.16
C ALA A 59 -9.40 21.17 -2.37
N ARG A 60 -9.27 19.92 -2.85
CA ARG A 60 -7.98 19.27 -3.15
C ARG A 60 -7.37 19.68 -4.47
N ARG A 61 -8.09 20.38 -5.35
CA ARG A 61 -7.52 20.90 -6.59
C ARG A 61 -6.29 21.78 -6.33
N TRP A 62 -6.20 22.36 -5.12
CA TRP A 62 -5.21 23.36 -4.74
C TRP A 62 -4.29 22.96 -3.56
N ARG A 63 -4.47 21.79 -2.94
CA ARG A 63 -3.66 21.35 -1.78
C ARG A 63 -2.73 20.18 -2.12
N PRO A 64 -1.51 20.14 -1.53
CA PRO A 64 -0.61 19.01 -1.71
C PRO A 64 -1.23 17.70 -1.21
N ARG A 65 -0.93 16.61 -1.93
CA ARG A 65 -1.54 15.29 -1.75
C ARG A 65 -1.04 14.62 -0.47
N LEU A 66 -1.75 14.82 0.64
CA LEU A 66 -1.56 13.99 1.82
C LEU A 66 -2.43 12.73 1.72
N PRO A 67 -1.86 11.54 1.98
CA PRO A 67 -2.57 10.27 1.83
C PRO A 67 -3.67 10.07 2.88
N LEU A 68 -3.57 10.68 4.06
CA LEU A 68 -4.58 10.54 5.13
C LEU A 68 -5.95 11.10 4.74
N ASP A 69 -5.99 12.20 3.99
CA ASP A 69 -7.26 12.79 3.56
C ASP A 69 -8.02 11.82 2.63
N ASN A 70 -7.33 10.95 1.87
CA ASN A 70 -7.97 9.96 0.99
C ASN A 70 -8.91 9.02 1.74
N CYS A 71 -8.65 8.73 3.02
CA CYS A 71 -9.47 7.83 3.82
C CYS A 71 -10.89 8.37 4.02
N GLN A 72 -11.03 9.66 4.35
CA GLN A 72 -12.34 10.27 4.59
C GLN A 72 -13.21 10.30 3.32
N PHE A 73 -12.60 10.60 2.17
CA PHE A 73 -13.30 10.58 0.89
C PHE A 73 -13.86 9.19 0.57
N TRP A 74 -13.02 8.16 0.67
CA TRP A 74 -13.44 6.79 0.37
C TRP A 74 -14.44 6.26 1.39
N GLU A 75 -14.28 6.62 2.67
CA GLU A 75 -15.26 6.28 3.72
C GLU A 75 -16.65 6.85 3.42
N LEU A 76 -16.74 8.11 2.99
CA LEU A 76 -18.00 8.73 2.59
C LEU A 76 -18.60 8.04 1.35
N VAL A 77 -17.81 7.86 0.30
CA VAL A 77 -18.25 7.25 -0.97
C VAL A 77 -18.68 5.79 -0.78
N HIS A 78 -17.93 5.03 0.00
CA HIS A 78 -18.24 3.63 0.31
C HIS A 78 -19.41 3.51 1.29
N GLY A 79 -19.56 4.48 2.19
CA GLY A 79 -20.75 4.63 3.02
C GLY A 79 -22.01 4.84 2.16
N VAL A 80 -21.95 5.75 1.18
CA VAL A 80 -23.05 5.98 0.23
C VAL A 80 -23.34 4.73 -0.59
N ALA A 81 -22.32 4.09 -1.18
CA ALA A 81 -22.49 2.86 -1.97
C ALA A 81 -23.14 1.73 -1.17
N ALA A 82 -22.76 1.55 0.10
CA ALA A 82 -23.37 0.55 0.97
C ALA A 82 -24.81 0.92 1.37
N ASP A 83 -25.09 2.20 1.60
CA ASP A 83 -26.42 2.66 2.02
C ASP A 83 -27.42 2.63 0.84
N LEU A 84 -26.96 2.76 -0.40
CA LEU A 84 -27.77 2.55 -1.61
C LEU A 84 -28.39 1.14 -1.67
N MET A 85 -27.73 0.10 -1.13
CA MET A 85 -28.26 -1.28 -1.08
C MET A 85 -29.62 -1.38 -0.37
N LEU A 86 -29.95 -0.41 0.47
CA LEU A 86 -31.24 -0.36 1.15
C LEU A 86 -32.38 0.10 0.23
N LEU A 87 -32.05 0.87 -0.80
CA LEU A 87 -33.00 1.55 -1.69
C LEU A 87 -33.10 0.90 -3.08
N LEU A 88 -32.11 0.11 -3.49
CA LEU A 88 -32.07 -0.54 -4.79
C LEU A 88 -33.33 -1.40 -5.05
N PRO A 89 -33.92 -1.32 -6.25
CA PRO A 89 -35.02 -2.19 -6.65
C PRO A 89 -34.52 -3.65 -6.76
N LEU A 90 -35.44 -4.62 -6.69
CA LEU A 90 -35.12 -6.04 -6.51
C LEU A 90 -34.30 -6.65 -7.66
N ASP A 91 -34.62 -6.25 -8.88
CA ASP A 91 -33.92 -6.60 -10.12
C ASP A 91 -32.45 -6.18 -10.09
N MET A 92 -32.17 -4.91 -9.76
CA MET A 92 -30.80 -4.41 -9.64
C MET A 92 -30.10 -4.99 -8.42
N LEU A 93 -30.81 -5.13 -7.30
CA LEU A 93 -30.27 -5.67 -6.05
C LEU A 93 -29.78 -7.11 -6.21
N ALA A 94 -30.46 -7.95 -7.01
CA ALA A 94 -30.02 -9.32 -7.25
C ALA A 94 -28.67 -9.39 -7.95
N THR A 95 -28.47 -8.57 -8.99
CA THR A 95 -27.18 -8.50 -9.70
C THR A 95 -26.07 -7.99 -8.80
N GLU A 96 -26.35 -6.97 -8.00
CA GLU A 96 -25.39 -6.41 -7.05
C GLU A 96 -25.10 -7.36 -5.88
N ALA A 97 -26.07 -8.14 -5.41
CA ALA A 97 -25.87 -9.13 -4.35
C ALA A 97 -24.86 -10.21 -4.78
N LEU A 98 -24.97 -10.70 -6.01
CA LEU A 98 -24.02 -11.65 -6.60
C LEU A 98 -22.62 -11.03 -6.72
N SER A 99 -22.55 -9.78 -7.17
CA SER A 99 -21.30 -9.02 -7.28
C SER A 99 -20.61 -8.87 -5.91
N VAL A 100 -21.38 -8.61 -4.85
CA VAL A 100 -20.88 -8.49 -3.48
C VAL A 100 -20.34 -9.82 -2.97
N GLU A 101 -21.04 -10.93 -3.18
CA GLU A 101 -20.59 -12.26 -2.78
C GLU A 101 -19.27 -12.65 -3.46
N GLU A 102 -19.18 -12.44 -4.78
CA GLU A 102 -17.97 -12.73 -5.55
C GLU A 102 -16.80 -11.87 -5.09
N ASN A 103 -17.02 -10.56 -4.92
CA ASN A 103 -16.01 -9.63 -4.42
C ASN A 103 -15.56 -10.00 -2.99
N PHE A 104 -16.47 -10.46 -2.13
CA PHE A 104 -16.14 -10.93 -0.79
C PHE A 104 -15.22 -12.15 -0.86
N ARG A 105 -15.58 -13.17 -1.65
CA ARG A 105 -14.78 -14.39 -1.82
C ARG A 105 -13.38 -14.11 -2.38
N ARG A 106 -13.30 -13.19 -3.35
CA ARG A 106 -12.05 -12.83 -4.02
C ARG A 106 -11.12 -12.02 -3.12
N ASN A 107 -11.66 -11.05 -2.38
CA ASN A 107 -10.84 -10.05 -1.71
C ASN A 107 -10.57 -10.41 -0.23
N ILE A 108 -11.42 -11.19 0.43
CA ILE A 108 -11.29 -11.51 1.85
C ILE A 108 -10.76 -12.94 2.03
N HIS A 109 -9.51 -13.03 2.46
CA HIS A 109 -8.81 -14.30 2.72
C HIS A 109 -8.70 -14.66 4.21
N GLU A 110 -9.16 -13.79 5.10
CA GLU A 110 -9.10 -14.02 6.54
C GLU A 110 -10.05 -15.18 6.94
N PRO A 111 -9.55 -16.26 7.57
CA PRO A 111 -10.33 -17.47 7.79
C PRO A 111 -11.50 -17.25 8.74
N VAL A 112 -11.33 -16.41 9.77
CA VAL A 112 -12.39 -16.07 10.73
C VAL A 112 -13.52 -15.29 10.04
N ALA A 113 -13.17 -14.27 9.25
CA ALA A 113 -14.15 -13.51 8.49
C ALA A 113 -14.86 -14.39 7.45
N ARG A 114 -14.13 -15.23 6.72
CA ARG A 114 -14.74 -16.18 5.76
C ARG A 114 -15.71 -17.13 6.45
N ALA A 115 -15.29 -17.77 7.55
CA ALA A 115 -16.15 -18.65 8.32
C ALA A 115 -17.41 -17.94 8.84
N THR A 116 -17.29 -16.68 9.29
CA THR A 116 -18.41 -15.89 9.83
C THR A 116 -19.41 -15.49 8.74
N TRP A 117 -18.93 -15.10 7.56
CA TRP A 117 -19.78 -14.53 6.50
C TRP A 117 -20.24 -15.55 5.46
N LEU A 118 -19.37 -16.48 5.10
CA LEU A 118 -19.61 -17.52 4.09
C LEU A 118 -19.97 -18.89 4.71
N GLY A 119 -19.75 -19.07 6.01
CA GLY A 119 -19.90 -20.36 6.69
C GLY A 119 -18.63 -21.21 6.58
N HIS A 120 -18.54 -22.29 7.37
CA HIS A 120 -17.40 -23.22 7.31
C HIS A 120 -17.32 -23.99 5.99
N ASP A 121 -18.45 -24.14 5.29
CA ASP A 121 -18.59 -24.75 3.97
C ASP A 121 -18.54 -23.74 2.81
N GLU A 122 -18.30 -22.46 3.12
CA GLU A 122 -18.30 -21.31 2.20
C GLU A 122 -19.61 -21.05 1.43
N LYS A 123 -20.71 -21.73 1.80
CA LYS A 123 -22.01 -21.70 1.10
C LYS A 123 -23.21 -21.51 2.05
N SER A 124 -23.09 -21.90 3.31
CA SER A 124 -24.17 -21.81 4.31
C SER A 124 -24.21 -20.50 5.09
N GLY A 125 -23.22 -19.63 4.92
CA GLY A 125 -23.10 -18.41 5.70
C GLY A 125 -24.21 -17.38 5.45
N PRO A 126 -24.31 -16.37 6.34
CA PRO A 126 -25.35 -15.34 6.29
C PRO A 126 -25.33 -14.55 4.98
N LEU A 127 -24.16 -14.30 4.38
CA LEU A 127 -24.06 -13.62 3.09
C LEU A 127 -24.66 -14.48 1.98
N CYS A 128 -24.25 -15.75 1.88
CA CYS A 128 -24.74 -16.68 0.88
C CYS A 128 -26.26 -16.92 1.02
N ALA A 129 -26.79 -16.92 2.24
CA ALA A 129 -28.22 -17.01 2.51
C ALA A 129 -28.98 -15.75 2.05
N ALA A 130 -28.43 -14.56 2.34
CA ALA A 130 -29.01 -13.29 1.91
C ALA A 130 -29.01 -13.11 0.38
N VAL A 131 -27.96 -13.55 -0.31
CA VAL A 131 -27.89 -13.49 -1.77
C VAL A 131 -28.92 -14.44 -2.38
N ARG A 132 -29.00 -15.68 -1.89
CA ARG A 132 -30.01 -16.65 -2.33
C ARG A 132 -31.43 -16.15 -2.12
N SER A 133 -31.71 -15.51 -0.98
CA SER A 133 -33.05 -14.96 -0.72
C SER A 133 -33.39 -13.81 -1.66
N VAL A 134 -32.47 -12.88 -1.92
CA VAL A 134 -32.69 -11.77 -2.87
C VAL A 134 -32.91 -12.30 -4.29
N VAL A 135 -32.09 -13.25 -4.74
CA VAL A 135 -32.23 -13.84 -6.09
C VAL A 135 -33.56 -14.56 -6.23
N ALA A 136 -33.96 -15.36 -5.23
CA ALA A 136 -35.25 -16.06 -5.24
C ALA A 136 -36.43 -15.07 -5.27
N LEU A 137 -36.38 -14.00 -4.47
CA LEU A 137 -37.43 -12.97 -4.45
C LEU A 137 -37.48 -12.16 -5.76
N SER A 138 -36.33 -11.94 -6.43
CA SER A 138 -36.29 -11.23 -7.71
C SER A 138 -36.94 -11.98 -8.87
N GLN A 139 -37.05 -13.31 -8.76
CA GLN A 139 -37.66 -14.17 -9.77
C GLN A 139 -39.19 -14.31 -9.59
N GLN A 140 -39.73 -13.81 -8.48
CA GLN A 140 -41.17 -13.83 -8.24
C GLN A 140 -41.85 -12.74 -9.09
N VAL A 141 -42.88 -13.14 -9.83
CA VAL A 141 -43.68 -12.24 -10.69
C VAL A 141 -44.81 -11.58 -9.90
N GLU A 142 -45.24 -12.19 -8.79
CA GLU A 142 -46.28 -11.68 -7.90
C GLU A 142 -45.67 -10.74 -6.85
N GLY A 143 -46.39 -9.66 -6.50
CA GLY A 143 -45.94 -8.69 -5.51
C GLY A 143 -45.59 -9.33 -4.15
N LEU A 144 -44.64 -8.73 -3.43
CA LEU A 144 -44.10 -9.31 -2.21
C LEU A 144 -45.13 -9.35 -1.08
N LYS A 145 -45.16 -10.49 -0.39
CA LYS A 145 -45.89 -10.64 0.87
C LYS A 145 -45.18 -9.86 1.99
N PRO A 146 -45.88 -9.44 3.06
CA PRO A 146 -45.27 -8.68 4.16
C PRO A 146 -44.13 -9.44 4.86
N GLU A 147 -44.21 -10.77 4.94
CA GLU A 147 -43.12 -11.60 5.47
C GLU A 147 -41.89 -11.62 4.57
N GLU A 148 -42.08 -11.62 3.26
CA GLU A 148 -41.01 -11.57 2.26
C GLU A 148 -40.35 -10.20 2.25
N GLU A 149 -41.12 -9.13 2.49
CA GLU A 149 -40.60 -7.78 2.66
C GLU A 149 -39.69 -7.67 3.90
N LEU A 150 -40.05 -8.31 5.02
CA LEU A 150 -39.18 -8.38 6.20
C LEU A 150 -37.89 -9.15 5.91
N ARG A 151 -37.99 -10.28 5.21
CA ARG A 151 -36.81 -11.06 4.77
C ARG A 151 -35.91 -10.25 3.84
N LEU A 152 -36.49 -9.49 2.91
CA LEU A 152 -35.77 -8.60 2.01
C LEU A 152 -35.04 -7.49 2.76
N ARG A 153 -35.71 -6.84 3.72
CA ARG A 153 -35.08 -5.81 4.58
C ARG A 153 -33.89 -6.38 5.35
N HIS A 154 -34.03 -7.58 5.89
CA HIS A 154 -32.94 -8.27 6.58
C HIS A 154 -31.77 -8.60 5.63
N ALA A 155 -32.07 -9.15 4.45
CA ALA A 155 -31.07 -9.44 3.44
C ALA A 155 -30.32 -8.18 2.97
N ARG A 156 -31.02 -7.06 2.77
CA ARG A 156 -30.41 -5.75 2.45
C ARG A 156 -29.43 -5.27 3.53
N GLN A 157 -29.73 -5.49 4.82
CA GLN A 157 -28.82 -5.13 5.91
C GLN A 157 -27.56 -6.00 5.93
N ILE A 158 -27.70 -7.30 5.68
CA ILE A 158 -26.55 -8.22 5.55
C ILE A 158 -25.69 -7.83 4.35
N LEU A 159 -26.30 -7.55 3.20
CA LEU A 159 -25.56 -7.12 1.99
C LEU A 159 -24.86 -5.78 2.20
N ARG A 160 -25.52 -4.80 2.83
CA ARG A 160 -24.92 -3.52 3.21
C ARG A 160 -23.68 -3.71 4.09
N SER A 161 -23.77 -4.57 5.10
CA SER A 161 -22.67 -4.82 6.03
C SER A 161 -21.52 -5.59 5.37
N ALA A 162 -21.82 -6.60 4.54
CA ALA A 162 -20.84 -7.31 3.75
C ALA A 162 -20.12 -6.39 2.75
N LEU A 163 -20.85 -5.54 2.03
CA LEU A 163 -20.27 -4.58 1.09
C LEU A 163 -19.35 -3.59 1.84
N ARG A 164 -19.77 -3.07 3.00
CA ARG A 164 -18.89 -2.22 3.84
C ARG A 164 -17.59 -2.93 4.20
N GLN A 165 -17.65 -4.20 4.53
CA GLN A 165 -16.48 -4.99 4.88
C GLN A 165 -15.54 -5.15 3.67
N VAL A 166 -16.08 -5.47 2.50
CA VAL A 166 -15.31 -5.57 1.25
C VAL A 166 -14.66 -4.24 0.89
N LEU A 167 -15.43 -3.15 0.94
CA LEU A 167 -14.95 -1.81 0.60
C LEU A 167 -13.86 -1.35 1.58
N ARG A 168 -14.07 -1.50 2.89
CA ARG A 168 -13.04 -1.21 3.91
C ARG A 168 -11.77 -2.03 3.72
N HIS A 169 -11.90 -3.32 3.36
CA HIS A 169 -10.75 -4.16 3.10
C HIS A 169 -9.98 -3.67 1.87
N SER A 170 -10.69 -3.32 0.80
CA SER A 170 -10.08 -2.77 -0.41
C SER A 170 -9.38 -1.43 -0.14
N ASP A 171 -10.00 -0.54 0.65
CA ASP A 171 -9.42 0.75 1.03
C ASP A 171 -8.14 0.59 1.82
N LYS A 172 -8.15 -0.28 2.84
CA LYS A 172 -6.96 -0.57 3.63
C LYS A 172 -5.84 -1.06 2.72
N HIS A 173 -6.13 -1.97 1.79
CA HIS A 173 -5.14 -2.50 0.88
C HIS A 173 -4.58 -1.42 -0.08
N TYR A 174 -5.46 -0.63 -0.72
CA TYR A 174 -5.04 0.46 -1.60
C TYR A 174 -4.24 1.54 -0.85
N LEU A 175 -4.67 1.90 0.36
CA LEU A 175 -3.97 2.85 1.22
C LEU A 175 -2.57 2.35 1.58
N GLN A 176 -2.45 1.07 1.95
CA GLN A 176 -1.15 0.45 2.25
C GLN A 176 -0.23 0.47 1.03
N LEU A 177 -0.77 0.20 -0.15
CA LEU A 177 -0.01 0.23 -1.40
C LEU A 177 0.43 1.66 -1.75
N ASP A 178 -0.47 2.64 -1.67
CA ASP A 178 -0.20 4.05 -1.95
C ASP A 178 0.82 4.64 -0.98
N LEU A 179 0.65 4.38 0.32
CA LEU A 179 1.60 4.80 1.36
C LEU A 179 2.97 4.16 1.15
N THR A 180 3.04 2.88 0.82
CA THR A 180 4.35 2.23 0.62
C THR A 180 5.04 2.74 -0.64
N MET A 181 4.30 2.96 -1.72
CA MET A 181 4.83 3.58 -2.94
C MET A 181 5.35 4.99 -2.65
N LEU A 182 4.60 5.79 -1.89
CA LEU A 182 5.03 7.12 -1.46
C LEU A 182 6.30 7.04 -0.62
N ILE A 183 6.33 6.21 0.42
CA ILE A 183 7.51 6.00 1.29
C ILE A 183 8.73 5.61 0.45
N ARG A 184 8.55 4.65 -0.45
CA ARG A 184 9.62 4.18 -1.34
C ARG A 184 10.09 5.30 -2.26
N SER A 185 9.19 6.05 -2.89
CA SER A 185 9.57 7.16 -3.75
C SER A 185 10.30 8.25 -2.96
N LEU A 186 9.82 8.62 -1.78
CA LEU A 186 10.36 9.71 -0.98
C LEU A 186 11.74 9.36 -0.42
N SER A 187 11.87 8.14 0.14
CA SER A 187 13.16 7.60 0.57
C SER A 187 14.15 7.49 -0.60
N GLY A 188 13.71 6.97 -1.76
CA GLY A 188 14.52 6.91 -2.97
C GLY A 188 15.00 8.28 -3.45
N THR A 189 14.09 9.26 -3.55
CA THR A 189 14.45 10.62 -3.95
C THR A 189 15.40 11.28 -2.97
N LEU A 190 15.18 11.10 -1.66
CA LEU A 190 16.05 11.64 -0.63
C LEU A 190 17.44 11.01 -0.70
N LEU A 191 17.51 9.70 -0.93
CA LEU A 191 18.77 8.97 -1.07
C LEU A 191 19.55 9.38 -2.32
N VAL A 192 18.88 9.55 -3.46
CA VAL A 192 19.50 10.07 -4.68
C VAL A 192 19.98 11.50 -4.46
N LEU A 193 19.18 12.35 -3.80
CA LEU A 193 19.58 13.72 -3.48
C LEU A 193 20.82 13.74 -2.57
N MET A 194 20.84 12.92 -1.53
CA MET A 194 22.00 12.79 -0.63
C MET A 194 23.25 12.27 -1.38
N PHE A 195 23.08 11.30 -2.29
CA PHE A 195 24.15 10.79 -3.13
C PHE A 195 24.70 11.86 -4.09
N VAL A 196 23.83 12.61 -4.76
CA VAL A 196 24.24 13.70 -5.65
C VAL A 196 24.91 14.82 -4.86
N LEU A 197 24.38 15.18 -3.68
CA LEU A 197 24.95 16.22 -2.83
C LEU A 197 26.34 15.81 -2.31
N THR A 198 26.51 14.55 -1.89
CA THR A 198 27.81 14.02 -1.48
C THR A 198 28.81 13.96 -2.63
N LEU A 199 28.39 13.56 -3.83
CA LEU A 199 29.23 13.68 -5.03
C LEU A 199 29.60 15.14 -5.30
N LEU A 200 28.65 16.06 -5.40
CA LEU A 200 28.95 17.46 -5.74
C LEU A 200 29.84 18.16 -4.71
N THR A 201 29.71 17.81 -3.42
CA THR A 201 30.49 18.44 -2.34
C THR A 201 31.85 17.80 -2.09
N GLN A 202 31.98 16.47 -2.25
CA GLN A 202 33.23 15.76 -1.94
C GLN A 202 34.10 15.47 -3.16
N LEU A 203 33.49 15.32 -4.34
CA LEU A 203 34.20 14.97 -5.58
C LEU A 203 35.18 16.07 -6.05
N PRO A 204 34.96 17.39 -5.85
CA PRO A 204 35.95 18.42 -6.18
C PRO A 204 37.23 18.29 -5.34
N ALA A 205 37.12 17.98 -4.04
CA ALA A 205 38.27 17.80 -3.16
C ALA A 205 39.03 16.49 -3.44
N GLN A 206 38.31 15.44 -3.86
CA GLN A 206 38.88 14.15 -4.22
C GLN A 206 39.55 14.17 -5.60
N PHE A 207 38.96 14.84 -6.60
CA PHE A 207 39.57 15.01 -7.92
C PHE A 207 40.77 15.95 -7.90
N ALA A 208 40.73 17.04 -7.10
CA ALA A 208 41.90 17.89 -6.90
C ALA A 208 43.07 17.11 -6.27
N GLY A 209 42.79 16.17 -5.35
CA GLY A 209 43.79 15.28 -4.77
C GLY A 209 44.27 14.15 -5.71
N LEU A 210 43.43 13.71 -6.65
CA LEU A 210 43.75 12.66 -7.65
C LEU A 210 44.56 13.19 -8.83
N ILE A 211 44.31 14.43 -9.27
CA ILE A 211 45.04 15.06 -10.39
C ILE A 211 46.44 15.57 -9.95
N LEU A 212 46.64 15.90 -8.67
CA LEU A 212 47.90 16.46 -8.17
C LEU A 212 48.89 15.47 -7.51
N ARG A 213 48.62 14.16 -7.43
CA ARG A 213 49.50 13.21 -6.72
C ARG A 213 50.28 12.24 -7.63
N ASN A 214 51.58 12.11 -7.32
CA ASN A 214 52.57 11.26 -7.98
C ASN A 214 52.12 9.78 -8.13
N PRO A 215 52.49 9.11 -9.23
CA PRO A 215 51.95 7.80 -9.65
C PRO A 215 52.44 6.56 -8.87
N ILE A 216 53.16 6.73 -7.75
CA ILE A 216 53.89 5.62 -7.10
C ILE A 216 53.25 5.15 -5.78
N GLU A 217 52.31 5.91 -5.22
CA GLU A 217 51.58 5.47 -4.03
C GLU A 217 50.18 5.05 -4.45
N LEU A 218 49.74 3.84 -4.07
CA LEU A 218 48.39 3.33 -4.39
C LEU A 218 47.36 4.46 -4.21
N PRO A 219 46.45 4.70 -5.16
CA PRO A 219 45.57 5.87 -5.18
C PRO A 219 44.62 5.98 -3.98
N TRP A 220 44.64 5.00 -3.09
CA TRP A 220 43.80 4.85 -1.90
C TRP A 220 44.66 4.73 -0.64
N LYS A 221 45.63 5.63 -0.44
CA LYS A 221 46.36 5.71 0.84
C LYS A 221 45.41 6.21 1.93
N ALA A 222 44.62 5.30 2.48
CA ALA A 222 43.95 5.28 3.78
C ALA A 222 43.43 6.61 4.36
N THR A 223 42.96 7.55 3.53
CA THR A 223 42.13 8.64 4.03
C THR A 223 40.71 8.12 4.19
N THR A 224 40.13 8.31 5.37
CA THR A 224 38.74 7.99 5.74
C THR A 224 37.70 8.50 4.72
N MET A 225 38.05 9.53 3.94
CA MET A 225 37.22 10.08 2.87
C MET A 225 37.16 9.19 1.61
N SER A 226 38.17 8.35 1.36
CA SER A 226 38.16 7.41 0.21
C SER A 226 37.31 6.18 0.51
N THR A 227 37.34 5.67 1.75
CA THR A 227 36.46 4.57 2.19
C THR A 227 34.99 4.99 2.25
N LEU A 228 34.71 6.23 2.65
CA LEU A 228 33.36 6.80 2.61
C LEU A 228 32.77 6.78 1.18
N SER A 229 33.58 7.12 0.17
CA SER A 229 33.14 7.17 -1.23
C SER A 229 32.83 5.78 -1.79
N LEU A 230 33.62 4.77 -1.41
CA LEU A 230 33.37 3.36 -1.74
C LEU A 230 32.05 2.86 -1.16
N VAL A 231 31.80 3.19 0.12
CA VAL A 231 30.56 2.86 0.83
C VAL A 231 29.35 3.55 0.20
N LEU A 232 29.50 4.82 -0.20
CA LEU A 232 28.45 5.59 -0.88
C LEU A 232 28.11 5.02 -2.27
N LEU A 233 29.11 4.56 -3.03
CA LEU A 233 28.89 3.90 -4.33
C LEU A 233 28.11 2.58 -4.17
N GLY A 234 28.46 1.78 -3.15
CA GLY A 234 27.70 0.58 -2.78
C GLY A 234 26.26 0.88 -2.36
N ALA A 235 26.07 1.92 -1.55
CA ALA A 235 24.75 2.39 -1.17
C ALA A 235 23.95 2.87 -2.40
N GLY A 236 24.59 3.59 -3.34
CA GLY A 236 24.02 4.00 -4.62
C GLY A 236 23.53 2.82 -5.47
N GLY A 237 24.32 1.75 -5.52
CA GLY A 237 23.92 0.48 -6.12
C GLY A 237 22.67 -0.14 -5.48
N ALA A 238 22.60 -0.17 -4.15
CA ALA A 238 21.41 -0.65 -3.44
C ALA A 238 20.19 0.26 -3.63
N ILE A 239 20.37 1.58 -3.69
CA ILE A 239 19.28 2.55 -3.95
C ILE A 239 18.68 2.30 -5.34
N THR A 240 19.52 2.16 -6.36
CA THR A 240 19.09 1.89 -7.74
C THR A 240 18.40 0.53 -7.85
N ALA A 241 18.92 -0.51 -7.19
CA ALA A 241 18.25 -1.81 -7.08
C ALA A 241 16.88 -1.69 -6.41
N ASN A 242 16.80 -0.94 -5.31
CA ASN A 242 15.55 -0.74 -4.59
C ASN A 242 14.53 0.01 -5.45
N MET A 243 14.93 1.01 -6.25
CA MET A 243 14.05 1.72 -7.18
C MET A 243 13.55 0.83 -8.33
N LEU A 244 14.43 -0.01 -8.88
CA LEU A 244 14.12 -0.89 -10.02
C LEU A 244 13.39 -2.18 -9.64
N SER A 245 13.46 -2.60 -8.39
CA SER A 245 12.86 -3.88 -7.97
C SER A 245 11.33 -3.80 -7.92
N GLU A 246 10.61 -4.51 -8.79
CA GLU A 246 9.14 -4.62 -8.76
C GLU A 246 8.62 -5.48 -7.59
N ARG A 247 9.30 -5.44 -6.44
CA ARG A 247 9.04 -6.39 -5.35
C ARG A 247 7.71 -6.12 -4.67
N PRO A 248 7.05 -7.19 -4.20
CA PRO A 248 5.83 -7.08 -3.44
C PRO A 248 6.12 -6.20 -2.24
N VAL A 249 5.52 -5.02 -2.29
CA VAL A 249 5.44 -4.05 -1.21
C VAL A 249 5.19 -4.81 0.09
N LEU A 250 6.11 -4.70 1.04
CA LEU A 250 5.84 -4.99 2.46
C LEU A 250 4.58 -4.20 2.78
N VAL A 251 3.44 -4.88 2.79
CA VAL A 251 2.14 -4.26 3.06
C VAL A 251 2.31 -3.53 4.37
N MET A 252 2.15 -2.20 4.33
CA MET A 252 2.43 -1.34 5.47
C MET A 252 1.55 -1.77 6.65
N ARG A 253 2.15 -2.56 7.52
CA ARG A 253 1.54 -3.16 8.71
C ARG A 253 2.15 -2.47 9.92
N GLY A 254 1.69 -1.26 10.22
CA GLY A 254 2.20 -0.45 11.35
C GLY A 254 2.59 0.99 10.99
N PRO A 255 3.30 1.69 11.90
CA PRO A 255 3.55 3.14 11.80
C PRO A 255 4.47 3.51 10.64
N PHE A 256 4.09 4.58 9.93
CA PHE A 256 4.79 5.17 8.76
C PHE A 256 6.30 5.27 8.94
N TRP A 257 6.73 5.80 10.09
CA TRP A 257 8.13 6.04 10.41
C TRP A 257 8.99 4.79 10.39
N ARG A 258 8.46 3.64 10.84
CA ARG A 258 9.22 2.39 10.87
C ARG A 258 9.61 1.94 9.46
N GLN A 259 8.65 2.02 8.53
CA GLN A 259 8.87 1.63 7.15
C GLN A 259 9.72 2.67 6.40
N PHE A 260 9.52 3.96 6.70
CA PHE A 260 10.36 5.03 6.18
C PHE A 260 11.84 4.86 6.58
N VAL A 261 12.12 4.63 7.86
CA VAL A 261 13.48 4.38 8.37
C VAL A 261 14.09 3.13 7.74
N TYR A 262 13.31 2.07 7.57
CA TYR A 262 13.77 0.84 6.93
C TYR A 262 14.24 1.07 5.49
N TYR A 263 13.43 1.74 4.65
CA TYR A 263 13.81 2.06 3.28
C TYR A 263 14.93 3.10 3.19
N LEU A 264 15.02 4.02 4.16
CA LEU A 264 16.02 5.08 4.16
C LEU A 264 17.40 4.62 4.63
N PHE A 265 17.49 3.74 5.63
CA PHE A 265 18.76 3.39 6.28
C PHE A 265 19.15 1.92 6.11
N VAL A 266 18.21 0.99 6.22
CA VAL A 266 18.54 -0.46 6.27
C VAL A 266 18.87 -1.00 4.87
N LYS A 267 18.11 -0.62 3.85
CA LYS A 267 18.40 -1.07 2.48
C LYS A 267 19.70 -0.50 1.92
N PRO A 268 19.99 0.82 2.05
CA PRO A 268 21.26 1.36 1.59
C PRO A 268 22.46 0.81 2.36
N SER A 269 22.32 0.52 3.66
CA SER A 269 23.41 -0.01 4.47
C SER A 269 23.87 -1.40 4.02
N ILE A 270 22.95 -2.24 3.51
CA ILE A 270 23.29 -3.56 2.94
C ILE A 270 24.21 -3.41 1.72
N GLY A 271 23.87 -2.49 0.80
CA GLY A 271 24.72 -2.20 -0.35
C GLY A 271 26.08 -1.65 0.04
N ALA A 272 26.10 -0.75 1.01
CA ALA A 272 27.31 -0.18 1.59
C ALA A 272 28.23 -1.26 2.19
N VAL A 273 27.69 -2.15 3.02
CA VAL A 273 28.45 -3.24 3.65
C VAL A 273 28.96 -4.23 2.60
N ALA A 274 28.14 -4.57 1.60
CA ALA A 274 28.54 -5.47 0.53
C ALA A 274 29.69 -4.90 -0.31
N ALA A 275 29.62 -3.61 -0.68
CA ALA A 275 30.69 -2.93 -1.40
C ALA A 275 31.97 -2.85 -0.56
N PHE A 276 31.86 -2.57 0.74
CA PHE A 276 33.00 -2.56 1.65
C PHE A 276 33.68 -3.94 1.76
N LEU A 277 32.90 -5.00 1.93
CA LEU A 277 33.43 -6.38 1.97
C LEU A 277 34.08 -6.78 0.64
N PHE A 278 33.46 -6.44 -0.50
CA PHE A 278 34.04 -6.67 -1.81
C PHE A 278 35.35 -5.92 -2.00
N TYR A 279 35.43 -4.68 -1.52
CA TYR A 279 36.67 -3.91 -1.53
C TYR A 279 37.77 -4.57 -0.69
N LEU A 280 37.46 -5.04 0.53
CA LEU A 280 38.43 -5.78 1.34
C LEU A 280 38.93 -7.04 0.63
N LEU A 281 38.03 -7.74 -0.07
CA LEU A 281 38.38 -8.92 -0.85
C LEU A 281 39.27 -8.56 -2.05
N ALA A 282 39.01 -7.44 -2.72
CA ALA A 282 39.84 -6.94 -3.81
C ALA A 282 41.25 -6.55 -3.33
N VAL A 283 41.35 -5.85 -2.20
CA VAL A 283 42.63 -5.45 -1.59
C VAL A 283 43.45 -6.67 -1.14
N SER A 284 42.78 -7.73 -0.69
CA SER A 284 43.45 -8.95 -0.24
C SER A 284 44.12 -9.75 -1.37
N GLN A 285 43.79 -9.45 -2.64
CA GLN A 285 44.29 -10.16 -3.83
C GLN A 285 44.07 -11.69 -3.81
N LEU A 286 43.19 -12.20 -2.95
CA LEU A 286 42.96 -13.64 -2.77
C LEU A 286 42.24 -14.30 -3.96
N PHE A 287 41.33 -13.58 -4.61
CA PHE A 287 40.50 -14.13 -5.70
C PHE A 287 40.66 -13.41 -7.03
N PHE A 288 40.83 -12.09 -7.02
CA PHE A 288 41.02 -11.29 -8.23
C PHE A 288 42.00 -10.15 -8.00
N SER A 289 42.75 -9.78 -9.05
CA SER A 289 43.61 -8.59 -9.07
C SER A 289 43.25 -7.72 -10.26
N ILE A 290 43.11 -6.42 -10.02
CA ILE A 290 42.87 -5.39 -11.04
C ILE A 290 44.12 -4.52 -11.06
N GLU A 291 44.94 -4.70 -12.09
CA GLU A 291 46.24 -4.05 -12.23
C GLU A 291 46.25 -3.13 -13.46
N THR A 292 47.04 -2.06 -13.42
CA THR A 292 47.38 -1.31 -14.62
C THR A 292 48.66 -1.85 -15.24
N VAL A 293 48.76 -1.77 -16.57
CA VAL A 293 49.99 -2.16 -17.28
C VAL A 293 51.15 -1.31 -16.73
N PRO A 294 52.19 -1.93 -16.13
CA PRO A 294 53.34 -1.17 -15.68
C PRO A 294 54.04 -0.53 -16.89
N PRO A 295 54.48 0.73 -16.81
CA PRO A 295 55.25 1.35 -17.88
C PRO A 295 56.62 0.65 -17.96
N SER A 296 56.76 -0.27 -18.93
CA SER A 296 57.96 -1.04 -19.30
C SER A 296 58.48 -2.05 -18.25
N PRO A 297 58.93 -3.26 -18.66
CA PRO A 297 59.52 -4.23 -17.76
C PRO A 297 60.95 -3.81 -17.41
N GLY A 298 61.10 -2.90 -16.44
CA GLY A 298 62.37 -2.72 -15.76
C GLY A 298 62.72 -3.99 -14.97
N VAL A 299 64.01 -4.32 -14.92
CA VAL A 299 64.67 -5.52 -14.35
C VAL A 299 64.17 -5.96 -12.95
N LEU A 300 63.44 -5.12 -12.23
CA LEU A 300 62.77 -5.41 -10.95
C LEU A 300 61.44 -6.17 -11.07
N GLY A 301 60.82 -6.25 -12.25
CA GLY A 301 59.58 -7.01 -12.48
C GLY A 301 59.76 -8.52 -12.41
N ALA A 302 60.94 -9.03 -12.80
CA ALA A 302 61.24 -10.46 -12.84
C ALA A 302 61.43 -11.12 -11.45
N LEU A 303 61.63 -10.32 -10.39
CA LEU A 303 61.77 -10.81 -9.01
C LEU A 303 60.44 -10.85 -8.23
N ARG A 304 59.37 -10.25 -8.76
CA ARG A 304 58.05 -10.25 -8.12
C ARG A 304 57.23 -11.51 -8.46
N ASP A 305 57.57 -12.17 -9.56
CA ASP A 305 56.87 -13.36 -10.08
C ASP A 305 57.19 -14.66 -9.33
N THR A 306 58.15 -14.68 -8.40
CA THR A 306 58.61 -15.94 -7.78
C THR A 306 57.97 -16.28 -6.43
N ALA A 307 57.07 -15.47 -5.87
CA ALA A 307 56.48 -15.77 -4.54
C ALA A 307 55.05 -15.25 -4.28
N GLN A 308 54.32 -14.73 -5.27
CA GLN A 308 52.94 -14.28 -5.05
C GLN A 308 51.94 -15.29 -5.62
N LEU A 309 51.00 -15.75 -4.80
CA LEU A 309 49.84 -16.53 -5.25
C LEU A 309 49.18 -15.78 -6.42
N GLN A 310 49.15 -16.39 -7.60
CA GLN A 310 48.46 -15.81 -8.73
C GLN A 310 46.95 -15.81 -8.45
N PRO A 311 46.28 -14.65 -8.52
CA PRO A 311 44.84 -14.56 -8.31
C PRO A 311 44.11 -15.32 -9.42
N ALA A 312 42.96 -15.90 -9.11
CA ALA A 312 42.17 -16.69 -10.05
C ALA A 312 41.65 -15.87 -11.26
N LEU A 313 41.53 -14.54 -11.11
CA LEU A 313 41.13 -13.62 -12.17
C LEU A 313 42.04 -12.38 -12.20
N ARG A 314 42.70 -12.10 -13.32
CA ARG A 314 43.55 -10.90 -13.51
C ARG A 314 42.95 -10.00 -14.59
N ILE A 315 42.58 -8.78 -14.22
CA ILE A 315 42.07 -7.75 -15.14
C ILE A 315 43.15 -6.68 -15.30
N VAL A 316 43.69 -6.54 -16.51
CA VAL A 316 44.75 -5.58 -16.82
C VAL A 316 44.16 -4.38 -17.56
N LEU A 317 44.38 -3.17 -17.04
CA LEU A 317 43.87 -1.92 -17.62
C LEU A 317 45.01 -1.03 -18.13
N GLY A 318 44.78 -0.33 -19.24
CA GLY A 318 45.80 0.51 -19.88
C GLY A 318 46.02 1.88 -19.21
N ASN A 319 45.12 2.33 -18.33
CA ASN A 319 45.17 3.66 -17.71
C ASN A 319 44.72 3.59 -16.23
N ASN A 320 45.35 4.41 -15.38
CA ASN A 320 44.99 4.57 -13.97
C ASN A 320 43.59 5.15 -13.79
N GLU A 321 43.12 6.01 -14.70
CA GLU A 321 41.74 6.52 -14.67
C GLU A 321 40.71 5.40 -14.91
N ALA A 322 41.03 4.48 -15.83
CA ALA A 322 40.17 3.33 -16.12
C ALA A 322 40.06 2.37 -14.92
N LEU A 323 41.13 2.25 -14.11
CA LEU A 323 41.11 1.48 -12.87
C LEU A 323 40.09 2.06 -11.88
N VAL A 324 40.09 3.37 -11.66
CA VAL A 324 39.14 4.04 -10.75
C VAL A 324 37.70 3.86 -11.23
N CYS A 325 37.43 4.06 -12.52
CA CYS A 325 36.09 3.85 -13.09
C CYS A 325 35.64 2.40 -12.96
N THR A 326 36.52 1.43 -13.18
CA THR A 326 36.21 -0.01 -13.07
C THR A 326 35.82 -0.39 -11.65
N TYR A 327 36.57 0.08 -10.65
CA TYR A 327 36.20 -0.12 -9.24
C TYR A 327 34.87 0.53 -8.90
N ALA A 328 34.61 1.76 -9.36
CA ALA A 328 33.35 2.44 -9.10
C ALA A 328 32.15 1.66 -9.68
N ILE A 329 32.25 1.20 -10.93
CA ILE A 329 31.21 0.40 -11.59
C ILE A 329 31.00 -0.93 -10.85
N LEU A 330 32.08 -1.62 -10.48
CA LEU A 330 31.99 -2.89 -9.74
C LEU A 330 31.32 -2.71 -8.37
N LEU A 331 31.64 -1.65 -7.63
CA LEU A 331 31.05 -1.41 -6.31
C LEU A 331 29.56 -1.07 -6.39
N ILE A 332 29.15 -0.30 -7.41
CA ILE A 332 27.74 -0.07 -7.71
C ILE A 332 27.06 -1.40 -8.05
N ALA A 333 27.68 -2.22 -8.90
CA ALA A 333 27.12 -3.52 -9.31
C ALA A 333 27.01 -4.52 -8.14
N VAL A 334 27.99 -4.52 -7.23
CA VAL A 334 28.00 -5.33 -6.01
C VAL A 334 26.89 -4.88 -5.06
N GLY A 335 26.79 -3.57 -4.80
CA GLY A 335 25.72 -3.01 -3.96
C GLY A 335 24.32 -3.32 -4.53
N PHE A 336 24.17 -3.19 -5.84
CA PHE A 336 22.94 -3.55 -6.55
C PHE A 336 22.60 -5.04 -6.40
N SER A 337 23.59 -5.91 -6.59
CA SER A 337 23.42 -7.36 -6.52
C SER A 337 23.11 -7.83 -5.10
N ALA A 338 23.75 -7.24 -4.09
CA ALA A 338 23.51 -7.54 -2.68
C ALA A 338 22.07 -7.23 -2.28
N GLU A 339 21.54 -6.05 -2.64
CA GLU A 339 20.15 -5.71 -2.38
C GLU A 339 19.19 -6.67 -3.13
N ARG A 340 19.51 -7.02 -4.39
CA ARG A 340 18.71 -7.98 -5.15
C ARG A 340 18.72 -9.37 -4.51
N LEU A 341 19.81 -9.83 -3.90
CA LEU A 341 19.86 -11.16 -3.29
C LEU A 341 19.29 -11.20 -1.86
N LEU A 342 19.54 -10.16 -1.06
CA LEU A 342 19.23 -10.15 0.38
C LEU A 342 17.85 -9.59 0.71
N SER A 343 17.31 -8.63 -0.07
CA SER A 343 16.00 -8.06 0.26
C SER A 343 14.86 -9.10 0.31
N PRO A 344 14.77 -10.17 -0.52
CA PRO A 344 13.66 -11.13 -0.40
C PRO A 344 13.70 -11.91 0.92
N ILE A 345 14.90 -12.20 1.43
CA ILE A 345 15.11 -12.92 2.68
C ILE A 345 14.69 -12.01 3.83
N MET A 346 15.17 -10.77 3.82
CA MET A 346 14.85 -9.78 4.84
C MET A 346 13.35 -9.42 4.83
N ASP A 347 12.75 -9.23 3.67
CA ASP A 347 11.32 -8.94 3.52
C ASP A 347 10.45 -10.09 4.07
N ARG A 348 10.87 -11.35 3.91
CA ARG A 348 10.20 -12.51 4.51
C ARG A 348 10.33 -12.53 6.04
N VAL A 349 11.51 -12.23 6.57
CA VAL A 349 11.76 -12.17 8.02
C VAL A 349 10.94 -11.05 8.64
N MET A 350 11.00 -9.84 8.08
CA MET A 350 10.25 -8.69 8.56
C MET A 350 8.73 -8.94 8.49
N ASN A 351 8.23 -9.52 7.39
CA ASN A 351 6.81 -9.90 7.30
C ASN A 351 6.39 -10.88 8.40
N LYS A 352 7.19 -11.91 8.70
CA LYS A 352 6.89 -12.85 9.78
C LYS A 352 6.90 -12.18 11.15
N LEU A 353 7.88 -11.31 11.42
CA LEU A 353 7.96 -10.57 12.67
C LEU A 353 6.76 -9.63 12.87
N PHE A 354 6.35 -8.92 11.81
CA PHE A 354 5.21 -8.01 11.87
C PHE A 354 3.87 -8.72 11.96
N ILE A 355 3.68 -9.85 11.27
CA ILE A 355 2.48 -10.69 11.43
C ILE A 355 2.32 -11.16 12.89
N THR A 356 3.44 -11.44 13.56
CA THR A 356 3.42 -11.90 14.96
C THR A 356 3.10 -10.76 15.93
N ALA A 357 3.54 -9.53 15.62
CA ALA A 357 3.27 -8.33 16.42
C ALA A 357 1.82 -7.80 16.27
N ASP A 358 1.22 -7.93 15.08
CA ASP A 358 -0.11 -7.38 14.78
C ASP A 358 -1.29 -8.28 15.22
N ARG A 359 -1.03 -9.47 15.77
CA ARG A 359 -2.09 -10.35 16.34
C ARG A 359 -2.87 -9.73 17.53
N ALA A 360 -2.52 -8.51 17.93
CA ALA A 360 -3.21 -7.76 18.97
C ALA A 360 -4.41 -6.92 18.48
N GLU A 361 -4.65 -6.79 17.17
CA GLU A 361 -5.88 -6.12 16.69
C GLU A 361 -7.09 -7.09 16.72
N PRO A 362 -8.21 -6.71 17.36
CA PRO A 362 -9.42 -7.53 17.35
C PRO A 362 -9.99 -7.64 15.93
N SER A 363 -10.27 -8.89 15.53
CA SER A 363 -10.91 -9.28 14.27
C SER A 363 -12.13 -8.40 13.92
N PRO A 364 -12.40 -8.10 12.63
CA PRO A 364 -13.58 -7.32 12.25
C PRO A 364 -14.87 -8.00 12.73
N GLY A 365 -15.76 -7.17 13.28
CA GLY A 365 -16.94 -7.57 14.04
C GLY A 365 -17.86 -8.56 13.33
N THR A 366 -18.45 -9.40 14.16
CA THR A 366 -19.67 -10.18 13.92
C THR A 366 -20.70 -9.34 13.15
N PRO A 367 -21.45 -9.93 12.19
CA PRO A 367 -22.56 -9.24 11.56
C PRO A 367 -23.46 -8.63 12.65
N VAL A 368 -23.73 -7.33 12.55
CA VAL A 368 -24.60 -6.64 13.50
C VAL A 368 -25.96 -7.35 13.47
N PRO A 369 -26.43 -7.93 14.59
CA PRO A 369 -27.75 -8.51 14.62
C PRO A 369 -28.78 -7.41 14.37
N ALA A 370 -29.66 -7.64 13.40
CA ALA A 370 -30.81 -6.76 13.16
C ALA A 370 -31.63 -6.64 14.45
N PRO A 371 -32.27 -5.49 14.72
CA PRO A 371 -33.20 -5.38 15.84
C PRO A 371 -34.26 -6.49 15.73
N PRO A 372 -34.63 -7.15 16.86
CA PRO A 372 -35.61 -8.21 16.82
C PRO A 372 -36.94 -7.69 16.27
N PRO A 373 -37.71 -8.52 15.56
CA PRO A 373 -39.02 -8.12 15.07
C PRO A 373 -39.88 -7.62 16.25
N PRO A 374 -40.68 -6.56 16.07
CA PRO A 374 -41.65 -6.17 17.08
C PRO A 374 -42.53 -7.38 17.34
N LYS A 375 -42.50 -7.89 18.58
CA LYS A 375 -43.45 -8.91 19.03
C LYS A 375 -44.85 -8.35 18.74
N THR A 376 -45.60 -9.04 17.89
CA THR A 376 -47.05 -8.88 17.87
C THR A 376 -47.54 -8.96 19.32
N PRO A 377 -48.22 -7.92 19.84
CA PRO A 377 -48.78 -8.01 21.18
C PRO A 377 -49.76 -9.18 21.19
N ASP A 378 -49.61 -10.06 22.19
CA ASP A 378 -50.58 -11.12 22.44
C ASP A 378 -51.99 -10.50 22.51
N PRO A 379 -53.02 -11.12 21.93
CA PRO A 379 -54.40 -10.60 21.91
C PRO A 379 -55.10 -10.64 23.28
N GLY A 380 -54.37 -10.40 24.37
CA GLY A 380 -54.87 -10.42 25.73
C GLY A 380 -54.17 -9.47 26.71
N THR A 381 -53.23 -8.63 26.28
CA THR A 381 -52.59 -7.65 27.20
C THR A 381 -53.29 -6.29 27.08
N PRO A 382 -53.93 -5.77 28.15
CA PRO A 382 -54.53 -4.44 28.09
C PRO A 382 -53.46 -3.36 27.92
N PRO A 383 -53.77 -2.25 27.23
CA PRO A 383 -52.80 -1.20 26.93
C PRO A 383 -52.24 -0.58 28.23
N PRO A 384 -50.92 -0.32 28.32
CA PRO A 384 -50.35 0.39 29.44
C PRO A 384 -50.87 1.83 29.46
N VAL A 385 -51.33 2.26 30.63
CA VAL A 385 -51.81 3.61 30.94
C VAL A 385 -50.77 4.65 30.52
N PRO A 386 -51.16 5.74 29.83
CA PRO A 386 -50.23 6.81 29.49
C PRO A 386 -49.77 7.53 30.76
N LEU A 387 -48.48 7.41 31.08
CA LEU A 387 -47.81 8.23 32.08
C LEU A 387 -47.74 9.66 31.56
N LEU A 388 -48.65 10.49 32.06
CA LEU A 388 -48.62 11.94 31.88
C LEU A 388 -47.36 12.55 32.49
N SER A 389 -46.81 13.50 31.75
CA SER A 389 -45.73 14.41 32.08
C SER A 389 -45.93 15.23 33.37
N GLY A 390 -44.81 15.53 34.05
CA GLY A 390 -44.67 16.52 35.13
C GLY A 390 -43.63 16.00 36.13
N GLU A 391 -42.54 16.67 36.52
CA GLU A 391 -42.10 18.06 36.49
C GLU A 391 -40.55 18.06 36.64
N PRO A 392 -39.87 19.20 36.42
CA PRO A 392 -38.43 19.33 36.57
C PRO A 392 -38.07 19.68 38.02
N LEU A 393 -37.00 19.11 38.58
CA LEU A 393 -36.44 19.54 39.86
C LEU A 393 -34.96 19.92 39.75
N ARG A 394 -34.75 21.17 40.18
CA ARG A 394 -33.54 21.97 40.32
C ARG A 394 -32.45 21.33 41.20
N SER A 395 -31.22 21.73 40.87
CA SER A 395 -30.04 22.01 41.72
C SER A 395 -30.01 21.48 43.16
N THR A 396 -28.91 20.82 43.51
CA THR A 396 -27.87 21.36 44.40
C THR A 396 -26.50 20.86 43.96
#